data_AF-A0A095UJK4-F1
#
_entry.id   AF-A0A095UJK4-F1
#
_cell.length_a   1.000
_cell.length_b   1.000
_cell.length_c   1.000
_cell.angle_alpha   90.00
_cell.angle_beta   90.00
_cell.angle_gamma   90.00
#
_symmetry.space_group_name_H-M   'P 1'
#
loop_
_entity.id
_entity.type
_entity.pdbx_description
1 polymer ?
#
loop_
_entity_poly.entity_id
_entity_poly.type
_entity_poly.pdbx_seq_one_letter_code
_entity_poly.pdbx_strand_id
1 'polypeptide(L)'
;MTIKPRFRVALLALALASAPVGAPLAQSMAGGAGENPNASRTTLDPIPPEGGWEGLANLLEAIKPGVDTRLTPSPSQITTHIERLLNHGDNEEALALIEKRMAETKDQRGTDVQLMFQHARALAALQRTNEAIDVYTEMTNRFPELPEPWNNLAALYAGRGELEKAQDALQMALRADPGYAAARANLGDLQLLQALRTYKKAAKDGVPGMQDKAREVETMLKDKQGK
;
A
#
# COMPACT_ATOMS: atom_id res chain seq x y z
N MET A 1 31.03 14.79 -25.22
CA MET A 1 29.78 13.99 -25.21
C MET A 1 29.78 13.18 -23.92
N THR A 2 28.94 13.56 -22.96
CA THR A 2 28.99 13.03 -21.58
C THR A 2 27.76 12.15 -21.39
N ILE A 3 27.93 10.84 -21.46
CA ILE A 3 26.85 9.86 -21.26
C ILE A 3 26.78 9.55 -19.76
N LYS A 4 25.76 10.05 -19.07
CA LYS A 4 25.44 9.66 -17.69
C LYS A 4 24.61 8.36 -17.73
N PRO A 5 24.98 7.28 -17.02
CA PRO A 5 24.11 6.12 -16.88
C PRO A 5 23.04 6.41 -15.82
N ARG A 6 21.76 6.25 -16.19
CA ARG A 6 20.62 6.30 -15.28
C ARG A 6 20.38 4.88 -14.74
N PHE A 7 20.70 4.65 -13.47
CA PHE A 7 20.29 3.44 -12.77
C PHE A 7 18.79 3.55 -12.47
N ARG A 8 17.98 2.67 -13.07
CA ARG A 8 16.58 2.47 -12.70
C ARG A 8 16.53 1.20 -11.85
N VAL A 9 16.19 1.34 -10.57
CA VAL A 9 15.81 0.21 -9.73
C VAL A 9 14.31 0.02 -9.93
N ALA A 10 13.93 -1.02 -10.66
CA ALA A 10 12.53 -1.38 -10.88
C ALA A 10 12.02 -2.20 -9.68
N LEU A 11 10.96 -1.71 -9.03
CA LEU A 11 10.22 -2.42 -7.99
C LEU A 11 9.27 -3.44 -8.63
N LEU A 12 9.28 -4.67 -8.11
CA LEU A 12 8.46 -5.80 -8.52
C LEU A 12 6.96 -5.51 -8.27
N ALA A 13 6.12 -5.57 -9.30
CA ALA A 13 4.66 -5.41 -9.19
C ALA A 13 3.97 -6.76 -8.96
N LEU A 14 3.13 -6.87 -7.93
CA LEU A 14 2.32 -8.05 -7.62
C LEU A 14 0.87 -7.81 -8.08
N ALA A 15 0.36 -8.67 -8.96
CA ALA A 15 -1.00 -8.59 -9.50
C ALA A 15 -1.99 -9.40 -8.65
N LEU A 16 -3.15 -8.80 -8.33
CA LEU A 16 -4.30 -9.50 -7.72
C LEU A 16 -5.48 -9.53 -8.69
N ALA A 17 -6.01 -10.75 -8.90
CA ALA A 17 -7.11 -11.07 -9.79
C ALA A 17 -8.47 -10.68 -9.18
N SER A 18 -9.35 -10.14 -10.03
CA SER A 18 -10.74 -9.80 -9.74
C SER A 18 -11.68 -10.97 -10.04
N ALA A 19 -12.77 -11.09 -9.27
CA ALA A 19 -13.95 -11.88 -9.63
C ALA A 19 -15.21 -11.08 -9.28
N PRO A 20 -16.24 -11.02 -10.16
CA PRO A 20 -17.50 -10.36 -9.87
C PRO A 20 -18.50 -11.34 -9.23
N VAL A 21 -19.20 -10.90 -8.19
CA VAL A 21 -20.36 -11.63 -7.66
C VAL A 21 -21.63 -10.95 -8.17
N GLY A 22 -22.48 -11.76 -8.81
CA GLY A 22 -23.66 -11.33 -9.55
C GLY A 22 -24.87 -10.94 -8.70
N ALA A 23 -25.77 -10.22 -9.35
CA ALA A 23 -27.11 -9.91 -8.87
C ALA A 23 -28.10 -11.05 -9.18
N PRO A 24 -29.22 -11.12 -8.45
CA PRO A 24 -30.46 -11.49 -9.11
C PRO A 24 -31.63 -10.53 -8.83
N LEU A 25 -32.27 -10.18 -9.95
CA LEU A 25 -33.67 -9.91 -10.28
C LEU A 25 -34.72 -10.01 -9.15
N ALA A 26 -35.49 -8.93 -8.96
CA ALA A 26 -36.78 -8.94 -8.29
C ALA A 26 -37.91 -9.09 -9.33
N GLN A 27 -38.77 -10.11 -9.15
CA GLN A 27 -40.02 -10.30 -9.89
C GLN A 27 -41.22 -9.79 -9.11
N SER A 28 -42.20 -9.30 -9.87
CA SER A 28 -43.49 -8.77 -9.45
C SER A 28 -44.42 -9.83 -8.88
N MET A 29 -45.26 -9.47 -7.92
CA MET A 29 -46.55 -10.13 -7.68
C MET A 29 -47.63 -9.11 -7.32
N ALA A 30 -48.81 -9.31 -7.92
CA ALA A 30 -50.01 -8.51 -7.77
C ALA A 30 -50.92 -9.03 -6.65
N GLY A 31 -51.78 -8.15 -6.15
CA GLY A 31 -53.14 -8.49 -5.71
C GLY A 31 -53.33 -8.83 -4.23
N GLY A 32 -54.09 -7.98 -3.53
CA GLY A 32 -54.62 -8.28 -2.19
C GLY A 32 -55.48 -7.15 -1.66
N ALA A 33 -56.78 -7.19 -1.97
CA ALA A 33 -57.80 -6.34 -1.36
C ALA A 33 -57.95 -6.72 0.14
N GLY A 34 -57.91 -5.72 1.01
CA GLY A 34 -58.13 -5.86 2.44
C GLY A 34 -58.83 -4.61 2.98
N GLU A 35 -59.93 -4.83 3.67
CA GLU A 35 -60.91 -3.84 4.13
C GLU A 35 -60.34 -2.80 5.09
N ASN A 36 -60.86 -1.57 4.95
CA ASN A 36 -60.47 -0.39 5.71
C ASN A 36 -61.38 -0.25 6.94
N PRO A 37 -60.89 -0.34 8.19
CA PRO A 37 -61.76 -0.44 9.37
C PRO A 37 -62.26 0.90 9.91
N ASN A 38 -62.23 1.97 9.10
CA ASN A 38 -62.61 3.32 9.54
C ASN A 38 -63.85 3.87 8.80
N ALA A 39 -64.86 3.01 8.62
CA ALA A 39 -66.22 3.48 8.37
C ALA A 39 -66.85 3.89 9.71
N SER A 40 -67.23 5.17 9.81
CA SER A 40 -68.01 5.83 10.87
C SER A 40 -67.23 6.56 11.98
N ARG A 41 -66.73 7.76 11.68
CA ARG A 41 -66.80 8.93 12.59
C ARG A 41 -66.99 10.23 11.79
N THR A 42 -68.18 10.79 11.87
CA THR A 42 -68.59 12.10 11.34
C THR A 42 -68.69 13.11 12.48
N THR A 43 -67.62 13.86 12.74
CA THR A 43 -67.63 15.20 13.38
C THR A 43 -66.32 15.91 12.99
N LEU A 44 -66.41 16.91 12.11
CA LEU A 44 -65.26 17.75 11.74
C LEU A 44 -65.04 18.79 12.84
N ASP A 45 -64.00 18.60 13.65
CA ASP A 45 -63.43 19.70 14.43
C ASP A 45 -62.84 20.75 13.46
N PRO A 46 -62.88 22.05 13.79
CA PRO A 46 -62.33 23.08 12.91
C PRO A 46 -60.82 22.87 12.75
N ILE A 47 -60.38 22.88 11.47
CA ILE A 47 -58.97 22.85 11.09
C ILE A 47 -58.30 24.10 11.70
N PRO A 48 -57.24 23.96 12.54
CA PRO A 48 -56.55 25.11 13.09
C PRO A 48 -55.92 25.95 11.96
N PRO A 49 -55.88 27.29 12.10
CA PRO A 49 -55.46 28.19 11.04
C PRO A 49 -54.05 27.85 10.58
N GLU A 50 -53.85 27.90 9.26
CA GLU A 50 -52.64 27.49 8.57
C GLU A 50 -51.41 28.25 9.08
N GLY A 51 -50.78 27.71 10.11
CA GLY A 51 -49.34 27.77 10.27
C GLY A 51 -48.76 26.95 9.14
N GLY A 52 -48.73 27.58 7.95
CA GLY A 52 -48.57 26.93 6.66
C GLY A 52 -47.29 26.11 6.57
N TRP A 53 -47.18 25.41 5.44
CA TRP A 53 -46.03 24.59 5.04
C TRP A 53 -44.64 25.25 5.27
N GLU A 54 -44.57 26.55 5.54
CA GLU A 54 -43.40 27.27 6.06
C GLU A 54 -42.84 26.72 7.37
N GLY A 55 -43.67 26.35 8.36
CA GLY A 55 -43.18 25.81 9.64
C GLY A 55 -42.51 24.44 9.46
N LEU A 56 -43.11 23.60 8.61
CA LEU A 56 -42.54 22.32 8.20
C LEU A 56 -41.31 22.52 7.31
N ALA A 57 -41.32 23.51 6.41
CA ALA A 57 -40.18 23.82 5.56
C ALA A 57 -38.97 24.32 6.38
N ASN A 58 -39.21 25.18 7.37
CA ASN A 58 -38.17 25.64 8.31
C ASN A 58 -37.64 24.50 9.18
N LEU A 59 -38.50 23.57 9.60
CA LEU A 59 -38.08 22.38 10.34
C LEU A 59 -37.28 21.42 9.44
N LEU A 60 -37.69 21.21 8.18
CA LEU A 60 -36.97 20.38 7.22
C LEU A 60 -35.63 21.02 6.80
N GLU A 61 -35.54 22.34 6.69
CA GLU A 61 -34.28 23.06 6.52
C GLU A 61 -33.38 22.95 7.77
N ALA A 62 -33.95 23.08 8.97
CA ALA A 62 -33.21 22.95 10.21
C ALA A 62 -32.69 21.52 10.45
N ILE A 63 -33.33 20.52 9.83
CA ILE A 63 -32.92 19.10 9.87
C ILE A 63 -32.19 18.69 8.58
N LYS A 64 -32.05 19.56 7.56
CA LYS A 64 -31.20 19.26 6.40
C LYS A 64 -29.80 18.99 6.97
N PRO A 65 -29.30 17.76 6.89
CA PRO A 65 -27.94 17.52 7.31
C PRO A 65 -27.09 18.35 6.36
N GLY A 66 -26.37 19.35 6.90
CA GLY A 66 -25.31 20.07 6.20
C GLY A 66 -24.11 19.15 5.95
N VAL A 67 -24.37 17.94 5.48
CA VAL A 67 -23.39 16.99 5.02
C VAL A 67 -22.91 17.57 3.71
N ASP A 68 -21.67 18.06 3.72
CA ASP A 68 -20.91 18.29 2.52
C ASP A 68 -21.08 17.04 1.62
N THR A 69 -21.88 17.15 0.55
CA THR A 69 -22.23 16.00 -0.33
C THR A 69 -21.03 15.52 -1.14
N ARG A 70 -19.86 16.11 -0.91
CA ARG A 70 -18.58 15.51 -1.24
C ARG A 70 -18.40 14.29 -0.34
N LEU A 71 -18.77 13.12 -0.86
CA LEU A 71 -18.45 11.84 -0.24
C LEU A 71 -16.95 11.81 0.05
N THR A 72 -16.56 12.00 1.31
CA THR A 72 -15.17 11.83 1.73
C THR A 72 -14.78 10.39 1.40
N PRO A 73 -13.71 10.16 0.63
CA PRO A 73 -13.30 8.80 0.28
C PRO A 73 -13.14 7.96 1.54
N SER A 74 -13.71 6.76 1.53
CA SER A 74 -13.52 5.80 2.62
C SER A 74 -12.04 5.41 2.75
N PRO A 75 -11.58 4.96 3.93
CA PRO A 75 -10.19 4.53 4.12
C PRO A 75 -9.72 3.53 3.06
N SER A 76 -10.55 2.55 2.69
CA SER A 76 -10.20 1.57 1.65
C SER A 76 -10.05 2.18 0.25
N GLN A 77 -10.87 3.18 -0.09
CA GLN A 77 -10.76 3.90 -1.37
C GLN A 77 -9.48 4.73 -1.43
N ILE A 78 -9.07 5.34 -0.31
CA ILE A 78 -7.80 6.08 -0.22
C ILE A 78 -6.62 5.12 -0.39
N THR A 79 -6.59 4.00 0.35
CA THR A 79 -5.53 2.99 0.25
C THR A 79 -5.42 2.40 -1.17
N THR A 80 -6.55 2.11 -1.81
CA THR A 80 -6.59 1.64 -3.22
C THR A 80 -6.04 2.70 -4.17
N HIS A 81 -6.35 3.98 -3.92
CA HIS A 81 -5.84 5.08 -4.74
C HIS A 81 -4.33 5.24 -4.60
N ILE A 82 -3.80 5.20 -3.38
CA ILE A 82 -2.37 5.23 -3.09
C ILE A 82 -1.67 4.08 -3.81
N GLU A 83 -2.20 2.86 -3.70
CA GLU A 83 -1.61 1.70 -4.37
C GLU A 83 -1.53 1.89 -5.88
N ARG A 84 -2.58 2.44 -6.50
CA ARG A 84 -2.57 2.75 -7.93
C ARG A 84 -1.48 3.76 -8.29
N LEU A 85 -1.35 4.85 -7.53
CA LEU A 85 -0.32 5.88 -7.75
C LEU A 85 1.09 5.27 -7.66
N LEU A 86 1.35 4.46 -6.62
CA LEU A 86 2.62 3.75 -6.46
C LEU A 86 2.91 2.81 -7.64
N ASN A 87 1.91 2.11 -8.14
CA ASN A 87 2.07 1.20 -9.28
C ASN A 87 2.29 1.94 -10.61
N HIS A 88 1.77 3.17 -10.75
CA HIS A 88 2.05 4.05 -11.90
C HIS A 88 3.39 4.80 -11.78
N GLY A 89 3.98 4.85 -10.58
CA GLY A 89 5.22 5.57 -10.31
C GLY A 89 5.01 7.03 -9.92
N ASP A 90 3.77 7.45 -9.67
CA ASP A 90 3.39 8.78 -9.19
C ASP A 90 3.68 8.91 -7.68
N ASN A 91 4.94 8.67 -7.31
CA ASN A 91 5.36 8.46 -5.93
C ASN A 91 5.28 9.72 -5.06
N GLU A 92 5.47 10.91 -5.64
CA GLU A 92 5.30 12.19 -4.93
C GLU A 92 3.83 12.43 -4.54
N GLU A 93 2.90 12.18 -5.47
CA GLU A 93 1.47 12.32 -5.20
C GLU A 93 1.00 11.26 -4.20
N ALA A 94 1.47 10.02 -4.35
CA ALA A 94 1.22 8.96 -3.38
C ALA A 94 1.71 9.36 -1.98
N LEU A 95 2.93 9.89 -1.87
CA LEU A 95 3.50 10.29 -0.60
C LEU A 95 2.70 11.42 0.06
N ALA A 96 2.34 12.47 -0.69
CA ALA A 96 1.54 13.57 -0.17
C ALA A 96 0.17 13.09 0.37
N LEU A 97 -0.47 12.15 -0.34
CA LEU A 97 -1.73 11.56 0.10
C LEU A 97 -1.57 10.70 1.36
N ILE A 98 -0.49 9.93 1.44
CA ILE A 98 -0.13 9.12 2.62
C ILE A 98 0.11 10.01 3.84
N GLU A 99 0.93 11.07 3.71
CA GLU A 99 1.23 12.01 4.80
C GLU A 99 -0.01 12.73 5.31
N LYS A 100 -0.88 13.18 4.40
CA LYS A 100 -2.17 13.76 4.76
C LYS A 100 -3.01 12.77 5.57
N ARG A 101 -3.11 11.52 5.11
CA ARG A 101 -3.89 10.48 5.80
C ARG A 101 -3.30 10.14 7.17
N MET A 102 -1.98 10.05 7.30
CA MET A 102 -1.33 9.83 8.60
C MET A 102 -1.58 10.99 9.57
N ALA A 103 -1.59 12.23 9.09
CA ALA A 103 -1.93 13.39 9.92
C ALA A 103 -3.39 13.35 10.41
N GLU A 104 -4.33 12.98 9.55
CA GLU A 104 -5.77 12.85 9.90
C GLU A 104 -6.05 11.69 10.87
N THR A 105 -5.19 10.67 10.89
CA THR A 105 -5.36 9.46 11.71
C THR A 105 -4.51 9.43 12.97
N LYS A 106 -3.67 10.43 13.19
CA LYS A 106 -2.71 10.45 14.30
C LYS A 106 -3.34 10.22 15.67
N ASP A 107 -4.57 10.71 15.87
CA ASP A 107 -5.30 10.60 17.14
C ASP A 107 -6.23 9.36 17.20
N GLN A 108 -6.32 8.58 16.12
CA GLN A 108 -7.15 7.39 16.06
C GLN A 108 -6.44 6.21 16.73
N ARG A 109 -7.18 5.43 17.54
CA ARG A 109 -6.64 4.20 18.13
C ARG A 109 -6.53 3.11 17.06
N GLY A 110 -5.32 2.90 16.57
CA GLY A 110 -5.01 1.83 15.62
C GLY A 110 -3.74 2.14 14.85
N THR A 111 -3.14 1.13 14.24
CA THR A 111 -2.01 1.33 13.33
C THR A 111 -2.34 0.71 12.01
N ASP A 112 -2.34 1.53 10.97
CA ASP A 112 -2.55 1.10 9.61
C ASP A 112 -1.21 0.60 9.04
N VAL A 113 -0.95 -0.69 9.26
CA VAL A 113 0.27 -1.37 8.80
C VAL A 113 0.44 -1.26 7.29
N GLN A 114 -0.68 -1.32 6.56
CA GLN A 114 -0.68 -1.18 5.10
C GLN A 114 -0.24 0.24 4.69
N LEU A 115 -0.75 1.27 5.36
CA LEU A 115 -0.35 2.66 5.09
C LEU A 115 1.13 2.90 5.45
N MET A 116 1.65 2.32 6.54
CA MET A 116 3.09 2.36 6.87
C MET A 116 3.94 1.72 5.76
N PHE A 117 3.50 0.56 5.26
CA PHE A 117 4.20 -0.13 4.18
C PHE A 117 4.21 0.69 2.88
N GLN A 118 3.06 1.28 2.53
CA GLN A 118 2.94 2.17 1.37
C GLN A 118 3.81 3.43 1.52
N HIS A 119 3.90 3.98 2.74
CA HIS A 119 4.77 5.12 3.05
C HIS A 119 6.24 4.78 2.78
N ALA A 120 6.74 3.68 3.35
CA ALA A 120 8.11 3.24 3.16
C ALA A 120 8.43 2.94 1.68
N ARG A 121 7.48 2.34 0.95
CA ARG A 121 7.60 2.11 -0.50
C ARG A 121 7.71 3.41 -1.29
N ALA A 122 6.87 4.41 -0.98
CA ALA A 122 6.90 5.72 -1.64
C ALA A 122 8.27 6.40 -1.42
N LEU A 123 8.74 6.43 -0.17
CA LEU A 123 10.04 6.99 0.20
C LEU A 123 11.19 6.29 -0.53
N ALA A 124 11.18 4.95 -0.57
CA ALA A 124 12.19 4.18 -1.30
C ALA A 124 12.21 4.49 -2.80
N ALA A 125 11.03 4.59 -3.42
CA ALA A 125 10.90 4.93 -4.84
C ALA A 125 11.41 6.35 -5.15
N LEU A 126 11.26 7.29 -4.20
CA LEU A 126 11.78 8.66 -4.28
C LEU A 126 13.27 8.79 -3.89
N GLN A 127 13.98 7.68 -3.68
CA GLN A 127 15.38 7.65 -3.23
C GLN A 127 15.60 8.30 -1.86
N ARG A 128 14.53 8.48 -1.06
CA ARG A 128 14.57 8.89 0.35
C ARG A 128 14.90 7.67 1.23
N THR A 129 16.04 7.05 0.93
CA THR A 129 16.43 5.72 1.43
C THR A 129 16.52 5.64 2.95
N ASN A 130 17.05 6.67 3.61
CA ASN A 130 17.17 6.67 5.07
C ASN A 130 15.79 6.66 5.74
N GLU A 131 14.87 7.51 5.26
CA GLU A 131 13.53 7.59 5.80
C GLU A 131 12.74 6.29 5.55
N ALA A 132 12.91 5.68 4.39
CA ALA A 132 12.34 4.36 4.12
C ALA A 132 12.87 3.28 5.08
N ILE A 133 14.19 3.29 5.38
CA ILE A 133 14.80 2.39 6.37
C ILE A 133 14.19 2.63 7.76
N ASP A 134 14.01 3.89 8.17
CA ASP A 134 13.44 4.22 9.47
C ASP A 134 12.01 3.67 9.61
N VAL A 135 11.15 3.89 8.60
CA VAL A 135 9.78 3.36 8.60
C VAL A 135 9.76 1.83 8.60
N TYR A 136 10.54 1.17 7.74
CA TYR A 136 10.58 -0.29 7.76
C TYR A 136 11.17 -0.86 9.05
N THR A 137 12.14 -0.19 9.67
CA THR A 137 12.68 -0.59 10.97
C THR A 137 11.63 -0.45 12.07
N GLU A 138 10.81 0.60 12.03
CA GLU A 138 9.66 0.70 12.93
C GLU A 138 8.69 -0.47 12.70
N MET A 139 8.37 -0.79 11.45
CA MET A 139 7.50 -1.92 11.12
C MET A 139 8.04 -3.24 11.65
N THR A 140 9.34 -3.52 11.51
CA THR A 140 9.92 -4.78 11.98
C THR A 140 9.99 -4.89 13.50
N ASN A 141 10.09 -3.76 14.21
CA ASN A 141 10.02 -3.73 15.67
C ASN A 141 8.59 -4.00 16.17
N ARG A 142 7.59 -3.53 15.45
CA ARG A 142 6.17 -3.59 15.85
C ARG A 142 5.46 -4.85 15.38
N PHE A 143 5.86 -5.36 14.22
CA PHE A 143 5.25 -6.49 13.51
C PHE A 143 6.35 -7.45 13.03
N PRO A 144 7.14 -8.04 13.96
CA PRO A 144 8.27 -8.90 13.61
C PRO A 144 7.88 -10.16 12.82
N GLU A 145 6.60 -10.55 12.84
CA GLU A 145 6.01 -11.67 12.12
C GLU A 145 5.76 -11.40 10.63
N LEU A 146 5.85 -10.14 10.18
CA LEU A 146 5.67 -9.79 8.78
C LEU A 146 6.99 -9.94 8.02
N PRO A 147 7.08 -10.82 7.01
CA PRO A 147 8.32 -11.01 6.25
C PRO A 147 8.61 -9.85 5.28
N GLU A 148 7.60 -9.11 4.83
CA GLU A 148 7.73 -8.08 3.80
C GLU A 148 8.61 -6.89 4.24
N PRO A 149 8.46 -6.30 5.44
CA PRO A 149 9.32 -5.20 5.89
C PRO A 149 10.80 -5.60 5.99
N TRP A 150 11.08 -6.80 6.51
CA TRP A 150 12.44 -7.36 6.57
C TRP A 150 13.05 -7.52 5.17
N ASN A 151 12.28 -8.04 4.22
CA ASN A 151 12.74 -8.19 2.84
C ASN A 151 13.00 -6.84 2.15
N ASN A 152 12.19 -5.81 2.41
CA ASN A 152 12.43 -4.47 1.87
C ASN A 152 13.64 -3.79 2.52
N LEU A 153 13.84 -3.93 3.83
CA LEU A 153 15.08 -3.48 4.48
C LEU A 153 16.31 -4.09 3.84
N ALA A 154 16.27 -5.39 3.54
CA ALA A 154 17.37 -6.07 2.89
C ALA A 154 17.72 -5.47 1.53
N ALA A 155 16.71 -5.16 0.71
CA ALA A 155 16.92 -4.52 -0.59
C ALA A 155 17.56 -3.13 -0.44
N LEU A 156 17.11 -2.34 0.54
CA LEU A 156 17.67 -1.01 0.83
C LEU A 156 19.11 -1.09 1.35
N TYR A 157 19.41 -2.03 2.25
CA TYR A 157 20.77 -2.26 2.76
C TYR A 157 21.70 -2.75 1.65
N ALA A 158 21.25 -3.69 0.81
CA ALA A 158 22.03 -4.19 -0.33
C ALA A 158 22.34 -3.06 -1.32
N GLY A 159 21.37 -2.19 -1.62
CA GLY A 159 21.55 -1.01 -2.46
C GLY A 159 22.59 -0.02 -1.92
N ARG A 160 22.78 0.03 -0.59
CA ARG A 160 23.83 0.81 0.08
C ARG A 160 25.17 0.10 0.22
N GLY A 161 25.26 -1.16 -0.23
CA GLY A 161 26.44 -2.00 -0.04
C GLY A 161 26.62 -2.53 1.39
N GLU A 162 25.61 -2.37 2.25
CA GLU A 162 25.58 -2.89 3.63
C GLU A 162 25.15 -4.37 3.62
N LEU A 163 25.96 -5.21 2.95
CA LEU A 163 25.59 -6.59 2.60
C LEU A 163 25.34 -7.48 3.83
N GLU A 164 26.03 -7.21 4.94
CA GLU A 164 25.87 -7.96 6.19
C GLU A 164 24.48 -7.69 6.80
N LYS A 165 24.05 -6.42 6.88
CA LYS A 165 22.71 -6.07 7.35
C LYS A 165 21.61 -6.59 6.44
N ALA A 166 21.86 -6.57 5.13
CA ALA A 166 20.93 -7.15 4.16
C ALA A 166 20.73 -8.65 4.41
N GLN A 167 21.79 -9.37 4.76
CA GLN A 167 21.73 -10.80 5.05
C GLN A 167 20.91 -11.06 6.31
N ASP A 168 21.18 -10.31 7.38
CA ASP A 168 20.45 -10.43 8.64
C ASP A 168 18.95 -10.18 8.43
N ALA A 169 18.60 -9.14 7.67
CA ALA A 169 17.21 -8.82 7.35
C ALA A 169 16.53 -9.93 6.54
N LEU A 170 17.18 -10.52 5.53
CA LEU A 170 16.61 -11.66 4.79
C LEU A 170 16.45 -12.91 5.66
N GLN A 171 17.40 -13.15 6.57
CA GLN A 171 17.26 -14.23 7.53
C GLN A 171 16.07 -14.00 8.47
N MET A 172 15.83 -12.76 8.90
CA MET A 172 14.64 -12.42 9.69
C MET A 172 13.35 -12.63 8.88
N ALA A 173 13.31 -12.22 7.61
CA ALA A 173 12.17 -12.48 6.73
C ALA A 173 11.86 -13.99 6.65
N LEU A 174 12.89 -14.83 6.49
CA LEU A 174 12.75 -16.29 6.42
C LEU A 174 12.47 -16.95 7.79
N ARG A 175 12.78 -16.29 8.90
CA ARG A 175 12.33 -16.73 10.23
C ARG A 175 10.86 -16.43 10.45
N ALA A 176 10.39 -15.27 9.99
CA ALA A 176 9.00 -14.86 10.06
C ALA A 176 8.10 -15.76 9.17
N ASP A 177 8.52 -16.00 7.93
CA ASP A 177 7.90 -16.97 7.04
C ASP A 177 8.96 -17.79 6.30
N PRO A 178 9.20 -19.05 6.72
CA PRO A 178 10.12 -19.95 6.02
C PRO A 178 9.78 -20.15 4.54
N GLY A 179 8.51 -20.02 4.15
CA GLY A 179 8.00 -20.17 2.78
C GLY A 179 8.16 -18.93 1.89
N TYR A 180 8.65 -17.81 2.43
CA TYR A 180 8.68 -16.54 1.72
C TYR A 180 9.68 -16.53 0.55
N ALA A 181 9.18 -16.89 -0.64
CA ALA A 181 9.98 -17.14 -1.83
C ALA A 181 10.81 -15.92 -2.27
N ALA A 182 10.27 -14.70 -2.10
CA ALA A 182 10.95 -13.47 -2.44
C ALA A 182 12.25 -13.28 -1.63
N ALA A 183 12.23 -13.54 -0.31
CA ALA A 183 13.44 -13.45 0.51
C ALA A 183 14.46 -14.53 0.14
N ARG A 184 14.03 -15.75 -0.22
CA ARG A 184 14.96 -16.80 -0.71
C ARG A 184 15.67 -16.37 -1.99
N ALA A 185 14.92 -15.80 -2.94
CA ALA A 185 15.48 -15.28 -4.19
C ALA A 185 16.46 -14.13 -3.93
N ASN A 186 16.07 -13.17 -3.08
CA ASN A 186 16.91 -12.03 -2.71
C ASN A 186 18.18 -12.47 -1.95
N LEU A 187 18.12 -13.55 -1.16
CA LEU A 187 19.29 -14.09 -0.48
C LEU A 187 20.29 -14.70 -1.48
N GLY A 188 19.80 -15.35 -2.53
CA GLY A 188 20.65 -15.82 -3.63
C GLY A 188 21.38 -14.67 -4.33
N ASP A 189 20.68 -13.57 -4.64
CA ASP A 189 21.30 -12.38 -5.24
C ASP A 189 22.32 -11.74 -4.30
N LEU A 190 21.99 -11.66 -3.01
CA LEU A 190 22.89 -11.12 -2.01
C LEU A 190 24.18 -11.93 -1.90
N GLN A 191 24.08 -13.26 -1.97
CA GLN A 191 25.24 -14.15 -1.99
C GLN A 191 26.12 -13.91 -3.23
N LEU A 192 25.52 -13.67 -4.40
CA LEU A 192 26.26 -13.27 -5.60
C LEU A 192 26.97 -11.93 -5.39
N LEU A 193 26.32 -10.94 -4.76
CA LEU A 193 26.97 -9.65 -4.44
C LEU A 193 28.14 -9.81 -3.46
N GLN A 194 28.01 -10.65 -2.44
CA GLN A 194 29.08 -10.97 -1.50
C GLN A 194 30.24 -11.71 -2.18
N ALA A 195 29.94 -12.66 -3.05
CA ALA A 195 30.93 -13.35 -3.87
C ALA A 195 31.68 -12.36 -4.77
N LEU A 196 30.96 -11.47 -5.45
CA LEU A 196 31.55 -10.42 -6.29
C LEU A 196 32.50 -9.52 -5.49
N ARG A 197 32.09 -9.06 -4.30
CA ARG A 197 32.92 -8.24 -3.40
C ARG A 197 34.21 -8.97 -3.03
N THR A 198 34.10 -10.26 -2.68
CA THR A 198 35.23 -11.08 -2.25
C THR A 198 36.18 -11.39 -3.40
N TYR A 199 35.66 -11.73 -4.59
CA TYR A 199 36.47 -11.93 -5.79
C TYR A 199 37.20 -10.65 -6.21
N LYS A 200 36.53 -9.49 -6.18
CA LYS A 200 37.17 -8.20 -6.46
C LYS A 200 38.32 -7.89 -5.49
N LYS A 201 38.13 -8.19 -4.19
CA LYS A 201 39.18 -8.04 -3.18
C LYS A 201 40.35 -8.98 -3.46
N ALA A 202 40.10 -10.27 -3.64
CA ALA A 202 41.15 -11.25 -3.91
C ALA A 202 41.91 -10.96 -5.23
N ALA A 203 41.22 -10.46 -6.26
CA ALA A 203 41.86 -10.02 -7.50
C ALA A 203 42.79 -8.82 -7.27
N LYS A 204 42.38 -7.86 -6.43
CA LYS A 204 43.24 -6.73 -6.02
C LYS A 204 44.47 -7.21 -5.24
N ASP A 205 44.32 -8.27 -4.45
CA ASP A 205 45.41 -8.89 -3.70
C ASP A 205 46.31 -9.80 -4.59
N GLY A 206 46.06 -9.87 -5.90
CA GLY A 206 46.89 -10.56 -6.88
C GLY A 206 46.58 -12.06 -7.05
N VAL A 207 45.48 -12.56 -6.50
CA VAL A 207 45.10 -13.98 -6.63
C VAL A 207 44.68 -14.28 -8.09
N PRO A 208 45.37 -15.20 -8.80
CA PRO A 208 45.07 -15.49 -10.21
C PRO A 208 43.63 -15.97 -10.44
N GLY A 209 43.03 -15.57 -11.56
CA GLY A 209 41.69 -15.99 -11.99
C GLY A 209 40.52 -15.34 -11.24
N MET A 210 40.76 -14.61 -10.15
CA MET A 210 39.66 -13.96 -9.39
C MET A 210 39.01 -12.80 -10.15
N GLN A 211 39.75 -12.13 -11.04
CA GLN A 211 39.19 -11.09 -11.89
C GLN A 211 38.17 -11.64 -12.88
N ASP A 212 38.41 -12.83 -13.43
CA ASP A 212 37.48 -13.46 -14.37
C ASP A 212 36.23 -13.98 -13.65
N LYS A 213 36.38 -14.61 -12.48
CA LYS A 213 35.24 -14.96 -11.62
C LYS A 213 34.40 -13.74 -11.23
N ALA A 214 35.03 -12.62 -10.91
CA ALA A 214 34.31 -11.38 -10.63
C ALA A 214 33.49 -10.90 -11.85
N ARG A 215 34.05 -11.01 -13.07
CA ARG A 215 33.34 -10.65 -14.31
C ARG A 215 32.15 -11.57 -14.57
N GLU A 216 32.30 -12.88 -14.38
CA GLU A 216 31.20 -13.85 -14.55
C GLU A 216 30.01 -13.53 -13.64
N VAL A 217 30.27 -13.31 -12.35
CA VAL A 217 29.23 -12.93 -11.39
C VAL A 217 28.60 -11.59 -11.75
N GLU A 218 29.41 -10.62 -12.20
CA GLU A 218 28.89 -9.32 -12.63
C GLU A 218 27.96 -9.44 -13.85
N THR A 219 28.24 -10.35 -14.78
CA THR A 219 27.34 -10.66 -15.91
C THR A 219 26.02 -11.26 -15.43
N MET A 220 26.07 -12.26 -14.53
CA MET A 220 24.85 -12.86 -13.97
C MET A 220 23.94 -11.83 -13.30
N LEU A 221 24.53 -10.87 -12.57
CA LEU A 221 23.79 -9.80 -11.90
C LEU A 221 23.18 -8.80 -12.90
N LYS A 222 23.87 -8.50 -14.00
CA LYS A 222 23.37 -7.58 -15.04
C LYS A 222 22.20 -8.17 -15.83
N ASP A 223 22.29 -9.45 -16.20
CA ASP A 223 21.24 -10.13 -16.97
C ASP A 223 19.91 -10.17 -16.21
N LYS A 224 19.97 -10.17 -14.88
CA LYS A 224 18.79 -10.10 -14.01
C LYS A 224 18.16 -8.70 -13.95
N GLN A 225 18.95 -7.64 -14.06
CA GLN A 225 18.46 -6.25 -14.00
C GLN A 225 17.81 -5.78 -15.31
N GLY A 226 18.07 -6.47 -16.43
CA GLY A 226 17.56 -6.12 -17.76
C GLY A 226 16.27 -6.84 -18.18
N LYS A 227 15.71 -7.70 -17.34
CA LYS A 227 14.43 -8.40 -17.56
C LYS A 227 13.36 -7.87 -16.61
#